data_AF-A0A139K3L3-F1
#
_entry.id   AF-A0A139K3L3-F1
#
_cell.length_a   1.000
_cell.length_b   1.000
_cell.length_c   1.000
_cell.angle_alpha   90.00
_cell.angle_beta   90.00
_cell.angle_gamma   90.00
#
_symmetry.space_group_name_H-M   'P 1'
#
loop_
_entity.id
_entity.type
_entity.pdbx_description
1 polymer ?
#
loop_
_entity_poly.entity_id
_entity_poly.type
_entity_poly.pdbx_seq_one_letter_code
_entity_poly.pdbx_strand_id
1 'polypeptide(L)'
;MSAQTISLRLPEEEVAILNLLSDRERRTKTQIIREALQPLFRKVLDEPERITLSNTEFQALLDEMATPPGEEVLARRRHLMTYERWK
;
A
#
# COMPACT_ATOMS: atom_id res chain seq x y z
N MET A 1 10.30 -2.23 -23.07
CA MET A 1 9.80 -2.15 -21.69
C MET A 1 8.45 -1.47 -21.72
N SER A 2 7.36 -2.13 -21.32
CA SER A 2 6.06 -1.47 -21.24
C SER A 2 6.08 -0.48 -20.08
N ALA A 3 5.77 0.79 -20.36
CA ALA A 3 5.56 1.75 -19.29
C ALA A 3 4.30 1.33 -18.54
N GLN A 4 4.44 0.90 -17.29
CA GLN A 4 3.28 0.63 -16.44
C GLN A 4 2.55 1.96 -16.20
N THR A 5 1.28 2.02 -16.59
CA THR A 5 0.43 3.20 -16.47
C THR A 5 -0.61 2.99 -15.37
N ILE A 6 -0.81 4.04 -14.57
CA ILE A 6 -1.86 4.10 -13.55
C ILE A 6 -2.94 5.03 -14.08
N SER A 7 -4.19 4.54 -14.10
CA SER A 7 -5.36 5.33 -14.46
C SER A 7 -6.11 5.73 -13.19
N LEU A 8 -6.29 7.04 -12.99
CA LEU A 8 -7.00 7.60 -11.83
C LEU A 8 -8.32 8.22 -12.31
N ARG A 9 -9.40 7.99 -11.58
CA ARG A 9 -10.66 8.73 -11.76
C ARG A 9 -10.77 9.76 -10.65
N LEU A 10 -10.84 11.02 -11.04
CA LEU A 10 -10.95 12.14 -10.13
C LEU A 10 -12.33 12.81 -10.32
N PRO A 11 -12.97 13.31 -9.26
CA PRO A 11 -14.13 14.19 -9.36
C PRO A 11 -13.83 15.44 -10.20
N GLU A 12 -14.87 16.03 -10.80
CA GLU A 12 -14.72 17.22 -11.66
C GLU A 12 -14.05 18.40 -10.95
N GLU A 13 -14.37 18.60 -9.66
CA GLU A 13 -13.78 19.64 -8.82
C GLU A 13 -12.26 19.48 -8.68
N GLU A 14 -11.79 18.26 -8.43
CA GLU A 14 -10.35 17.96 -8.32
C GLU A 14 -9.64 18.12 -9.67
N VAL A 15 -10.31 17.77 -10.77
CA VAL A 15 -9.79 17.99 -12.13
C VAL A 15 -9.66 19.48 -12.42
N ALA A 16 -10.61 20.32 -11.97
CA ALA A 16 -10.54 21.77 -12.14
C ALA A 16 -9.35 22.38 -11.37
N ILE A 17 -9.13 21.94 -10.13
CA ILE A 17 -7.96 22.35 -9.33
C ILE A 17 -6.67 21.93 -10.05
N LEU A 18 -6.61 20.69 -10.55
CA LEU A 18 -5.43 20.18 -11.24
C LEU A 18 -5.14 20.93 -12.55
N ASN A 19 -6.18 21.33 -13.30
CA ASN A 19 -6.03 22.22 -14.46
C ASN A 19 -5.38 23.56 -14.07
N LEU A 20 -5.92 24.21 -13.04
CA LEU A 20 -5.43 25.50 -12.57
C LEU A 20 -3.96 25.42 -12.12
N LEU A 21 -3.58 24.35 -11.42
CA LEU A 21 -2.20 24.10 -11.02
C LEU A 21 -1.29 23.84 -12.23
N SER A 22 -1.77 23.08 -13.22
CA SER A 22 -1.05 22.81 -14.48
C SER A 22 -0.70 24.11 -15.20
N ASP A 23 -1.66 25.03 -15.31
CA ASP A 23 -1.48 26.32 -15.97
C ASP A 23 -0.55 27.25 -15.18
N ARG A 24 -0.75 27.31 -13.85
CA ARG A 24 0.05 28.16 -12.96
C ARG A 24 1.51 27.76 -12.92
N GLU A 25 1.79 26.47 -12.82
CA GLU A 25 3.16 25.96 -12.70
C GLU A 25 3.84 25.73 -14.06
N ARG A 26 3.09 25.84 -15.17
CA ARG A 26 3.54 25.48 -16.53
C ARG A 26 4.06 24.05 -16.61
N ARG A 27 3.39 23.14 -15.91
CA ARG A 27 3.74 21.72 -15.80
C ARG A 27 2.55 20.88 -16.24
N THR A 28 2.81 19.65 -16.66
CA THR A 28 1.72 18.73 -17.02
C THR A 28 1.06 18.17 -15.76
N LYS A 29 -0.25 17.91 -15.82
CA LYS A 29 -1.01 17.24 -14.75
C LYS A 29 -0.33 15.95 -14.26
N THR A 30 0.21 15.16 -15.19
CA THR A 30 0.92 13.92 -14.90
C THR A 30 2.20 14.16 -14.10
N GLN A 31 2.97 15.21 -14.39
CA GLN A 31 4.17 15.56 -13.62
C GLN A 31 3.80 16.00 -12.20
N ILE A 32 2.75 16.81 -12.06
CA ILE A 32 2.24 17.27 -10.77
C ILE A 32 1.81 16.08 -9.91
N ILE A 33 0.96 15.19 -10.44
CA ILE A 33 0.52 13.98 -9.73
C ILE A 33 1.71 13.09 -9.37
N ARG A 34 2.63 12.86 -10.31
CA ARG A 34 3.77 11.98 -10.08
C ARG A 34 4.66 12.48 -8.95
N GLU A 35 4.99 13.78 -8.94
CA GLU A 35 5.81 14.35 -7.88
C GLU A 35 5.10 14.38 -6.53
N ALA A 36 3.79 14.66 -6.50
CA ALA A 36 3.01 14.64 -5.27
C ALA A 36 2.94 13.23 -4.66
N LEU A 37 2.83 12.19 -5.50
CA LEU A 37 2.74 10.80 -5.06
C LEU A 37 4.11 10.17 -4.75
N GLN A 38 5.20 10.67 -5.34
CA GLN A 38 6.53 10.07 -5.20
C GLN A 38 7.00 9.94 -3.74
N PRO A 39 6.85 10.95 -2.85
CA PRO A 39 7.20 10.80 -1.44
C PRO A 39 6.38 9.75 -0.70
N LEU A 40 5.09 9.62 -1.03
CA LEU A 40 4.20 8.62 -0.42
C LEU A 40 4.65 7.21 -0.78
N PHE A 41 4.96 6.98 -2.06
CA PHE A 41 5.48 5.69 -2.50
C PHE A 41 6.87 5.40 -1.95
N ARG A 42 7.76 6.39 -1.86
CA ARG A 42 9.07 6.21 -1.22
C ARG A 42 8.94 5.81 0.24
N LYS A 43 8.07 6.47 1.02
CA LYS A 43 7.86 6.09 2.42
C LYS A 43 7.40 4.64 2.55
N VAL A 44 6.47 4.19 1.72
CA VAL A 44 5.95 2.82 1.78
C VAL A 44 6.95 1.77 1.28
N LEU A 45 7.72 2.09 0.24
CA LEU A 45 8.64 1.14 -0.42
C LEU A 45 10.03 1.11 0.21
N ASP A 46 10.58 2.26 0.56
CA ASP A 46 11.95 2.40 1.08
C ASP A 46 11.99 2.27 2.62
N GLU A 47 10.90 2.60 3.31
CA GLU A 47 10.73 2.45 4.76
C GLU A 47 9.55 1.50 5.05
N PRO A 48 9.73 0.18 4.89
CA PRO A 48 8.71 -0.77 5.35
C PRO A 48 8.40 -0.45 6.81
N GLU A 49 7.12 -0.31 7.15
CA GLU A 49 6.68 0.00 8.52
C GLU A 49 7.38 -0.93 9.51
N ARG A 50 8.33 -0.37 10.26
CA ARG A 50 9.07 -1.12 11.26
C ARG A 50 8.24 -1.13 12.52
N ILE A 51 7.72 -2.30 12.86
CA ILE A 51 7.08 -2.51 14.16
C ILE A 51 8.21 -2.63 15.19
N THR A 52 8.39 -1.59 16.00
CA THR A 52 9.31 -1.64 17.14
C THR A 52 8.68 -2.45 18.26
N LEU A 53 9.21 -3.64 18.50
CA LEU A 53 8.76 -4.52 19.58
C LEU A 53 9.64 -4.36 20.81
N SER A 54 9.02 -4.32 21.99
CA SER A 54 9.76 -4.54 23.24
C SER A 54 10.28 -5.98 23.30
N ASN A 55 11.32 -6.22 24.11
CA ASN A 55 11.92 -7.55 24.21
C ASN A 55 10.89 -8.63 24.66
N THR A 56 9.92 -8.24 25.49
CA THR A 56 8.83 -9.11 25.94
C THR A 56 7.85 -9.45 24.83
N GLU A 57 7.47 -8.48 24.00
CA GLU A 57 6.57 -8.71 22.85
C GLU A 57 7.27 -9.54 21.77
N PHE A 58 8.56 -9.30 21.56
CA PHE A 58 9.36 -10.07 20.63
C PHE A 58 9.45 -11.55 21.06
N GLN A 59 9.70 -11.82 22.34
CA GLN A 59 9.76 -13.18 22.85
C GLN A 59 8.41 -13.89 22.78
N ALA A 60 7.31 -13.21 23.13
CA ALA A 60 5.97 -13.76 23.01
C ALA A 60 5.64 -14.15 21.55
N LEU A 61 6.07 -13.33 20.57
CA LEU A 61 5.87 -13.62 19.15
C LEU A 61 6.70 -14.82 18.69
N LEU A 62 7.93 -14.97 19.18
CA LEU A 62 8.74 -16.17 18.91
C LEU A 62 8.10 -17.43 19.47
N ASP A 63 7.56 -17.37 20.69
CA ASP A 63 6.88 -18.49 21.34
C ASP A 63 5.58 -18.86 20.59
N GLU A 64 4.85 -17.87 20.10
CA GLU A 64 3.67 -18.06 19.25
C GLU A 64 4.05 -18.70 17.89
N MET A 65 5.14 -18.26 17.26
CA MET A 65 5.64 -18.84 16.01
C MET A 65 6.16 -20.28 16.18
N ALA A 66 6.76 -20.59 17.31
CA ALA A 66 7.24 -21.93 17.64
C ALA A 66 6.08 -22.90 17.94
N THR A 67 4.93 -22.37 18.35
CA THR A 67 3.73 -23.16 18.61
C THR A 67 2.98 -23.41 17.30
N PRO A 68 2.80 -24.67 16.86
CA PRO A 68 2.04 -24.94 15.66
C PRO A 68 0.61 -24.41 15.83
N PRO A 69 0.06 -23.72 14.80
CA PRO A 69 -1.28 -23.15 14.89
C PRO A 69 -2.31 -24.26 15.12
N GLY A 70 -3.26 -24.00 16.03
CA GLY A 70 -4.35 -24.94 16.31
C GLY A 70 -5.21 -25.26 15.08
N GLU A 71 -5.94 -26.37 15.14
CA GLU A 71 -6.75 -26.86 14.01
C GLU A 71 -7.75 -25.83 13.47
N GLU A 72 -8.33 -25.00 14.36
CA GLU A 72 -9.27 -23.94 13.99
C GLU A 72 -8.61 -22.83 13.15
N VAL A 73 -7.39 -22.44 13.53
CA VAL A 73 -6.59 -21.45 12.80
C VAL A 73 -6.19 -22.01 11.43
N LEU A 74 -5.80 -23.29 11.37
CA LEU A 74 -5.51 -23.97 10.11
C LEU A 74 -6.75 -24.07 9.21
N ALA A 75 -7.92 -24.39 9.76
CA ALA A 75 -9.18 -24.43 9.02
C ALA A 75 -9.55 -23.04 8.45
N ARG A 76 -9.40 -21.99 9.26
CA ARG A 76 -9.65 -20.61 8.82
C ARG A 76 -8.65 -20.13 7.78
N ARG A 77 -7.35 -20.46 7.93
CA ARG A 77 -6.32 -20.16 6.91
C ARG A 77 -6.62 -20.87 5.59
N ARG A 78 -7.01 -22.15 5.62
CA ARG A 78 -7.46 -22.87 4.41
C ARG A 78 -8.68 -22.21 3.77
N HIS A 79 -9.65 -21.78 4.58
CA HIS A 79 -10.82 -21.06 4.09
C HIS A 79 -10.42 -19.73 3.42
N LEU A 80 -9.54 -18.92 4.03
CA LEU A 80 -9.06 -17.66 3.45
C LEU A 80 -8.25 -17.85 2.16
N MET A 81 -7.39 -18.87 2.08
CA MET A 81 -6.68 -19.19 0.82
C MET A 81 -7.63 -19.63 -0.30
N THR A 82 -8.85 -20.04 0.03
CA THR A 82 -9.90 -20.32 -0.96
C THR A 82 -10.48 -19.02 -1.56
N TYR A 83 -10.41 -17.91 -0.82
CA TYR A 83 -10.79 -16.57 -1.28
C TYR A 83 -9.70 -15.88 -2.13
N GLU A 84 -8.53 -16.48 -2.35
CA GLU A 84 -7.56 -15.96 -3.36
C GLU A 84 -8.04 -16.15 -4.82
N ARG A 85 -9.27 -16.65 -5.04
CA ARG A 85 -9.93 -16.66 -6.36
C ARG A 85 -10.95 -15.53 -6.54
N TRP A 86 -10.72 -14.36 -5.95
CA TRP A 86 -11.47 -13.17 -6.32
C TRP A 86 -10.89 -12.62 -7.62
N LYS A 87 -11.65 -12.91 -8.69
CA LYS A 87 -11.41 -12.57 -10.10
C LYS A 87 -11.71 -11.11 -10.37
#